data_AF-A0A8H4PY00-F1
#
_entry.id   AF-A0A8H4PY00-F1
#
_cell.length_a   1.000
_cell.length_b   1.000
_cell.length_c   1.000
_cell.angle_alpha   90.00
_cell.angle_beta   90.00
_cell.angle_gamma   90.00
#
_symmetry.space_group_name_H-M   'P 1'
#
loop_
_entity.id
_entity.type
_entity.pdbx_description
1 polymer ?
#
loop_
_entity_poly.entity_id
_entity_poly.type
_entity_poly.pdbx_seq_one_letter_code
_entity_poly.pdbx_strand_id
1 'polypeptide(L)'
;MMEEIAKATQLEIATEAGDIHFINNLAILHRRQGFENGQSPHERRHLVRMRLRDDELAWDIPSDLDKEWTKAFNPERIKIWHLEPMPDGFFPLRSQPN
;
A
#
# COMPACT_ATOMS: atom_id res chain seq x y z
N MET A 1 17.36 -16.78 -10.28
CA MET A 1 16.56 -16.37 -11.45
C MET A 1 15.65 -15.16 -11.18
N MET A 2 14.55 -15.27 -10.42
CA MET A 2 13.62 -14.13 -10.25
C MET A 2 14.24 -12.92 -9.52
N GLU A 3 14.99 -13.17 -8.45
CA GLU A 3 15.69 -12.09 -7.72
C GLU A 3 16.75 -11.41 -8.59
N GLU A 4 17.47 -12.17 -9.43
CA GLU A 4 18.50 -11.63 -10.33
C GLU A 4 17.88 -10.71 -11.38
N ILE A 5 16.77 -11.14 -11.99
CA ILE A 5 16.01 -10.31 -12.93
C ILE A 5 15.49 -9.04 -12.23
N ALA A 6 14.87 -9.21 -11.06
CA ALA A 6 14.35 -8.08 -10.29
C ALA A 6 15.44 -7.06 -9.94
N LYS A 7 16.66 -7.52 -9.59
CA LYS A 7 17.82 -6.65 -9.33
C LYS A 7 18.34 -5.99 -10.61
N ALA A 8 18.38 -6.72 -11.74
CA ALA A 8 18.87 -6.18 -13.00
C ALA A 8 17.94 -5.11 -13.59
N THR A 9 16.63 -5.19 -13.32
CA THR A 9 15.63 -4.26 -13.84
C THR A 9 15.09 -3.28 -12.78
N GLN A 10 15.70 -3.21 -11.59
CA GLN A 10 15.18 -2.36 -10.53
C GLN A 10 15.37 -0.88 -10.84
N LEU A 11 14.41 -0.07 -10.39
CA LEU A 11 14.53 1.37 -10.31
C LEU A 11 14.51 1.77 -8.83
N GLU A 12 15.52 2.52 -8.40
CA GLU A 12 15.55 3.12 -7.07
C GLU A 12 15.07 4.56 -7.16
N ILE A 13 14.01 4.87 -6.42
CA ILE A 13 13.40 6.20 -6.39
C ILE A 13 13.68 6.80 -5.02
N ALA A 14 14.41 7.92 -4.98
CA ALA A 14 14.53 8.73 -3.78
C ALA A 14 13.22 9.49 -3.57
N THR A 15 12.45 9.09 -2.55
CA THR A 15 11.16 9.71 -2.20
C THR A 15 11.37 10.83 -1.21
N GLU A 16 10.86 12.01 -1.53
CA GLU A 16 10.81 13.18 -0.65
C GLU A 16 9.39 13.45 -0.13
N ALA A 17 9.29 14.33 0.87
CA ALA A 17 7.99 14.72 1.42
C ALA A 17 7.18 15.47 0.36
N GLY A 18 5.96 14.98 0.07
CA GLY A 18 5.08 15.52 -0.96
C GLY A 18 5.07 14.73 -2.26
N ASP A 19 6.01 13.80 -2.45
CA ASP A 19 6.02 12.93 -3.62
C ASP A 19 4.84 11.96 -3.63
N ILE A 20 4.30 11.71 -4.83
CA ILE A 20 3.22 10.75 -5.05
C ILE A 20 3.66 9.74 -6.10
N HIS A 21 3.64 8.46 -5.71
CA HIS A 21 3.97 7.35 -6.60
C HIS A 21 2.68 6.66 -7.07
N PHE A 22 2.40 6.74 -8.37
CA PHE A 22 1.36 5.93 -9.02
C PHE A 22 1.97 4.65 -9.57
N ILE A 23 1.51 3.50 -9.07
CA ILE A 23 2.07 2.19 -9.40
C ILE A 23 0.97 1.31 -9.99
N ASN A 24 1.18 0.81 -11.20
CA ASN A 24 0.34 -0.27 -11.74
C ASN A 24 0.72 -1.59 -11.05
N ASN A 25 -0.10 -1.99 -10.08
CA ASN A 25 0.15 -3.17 -9.25
C ASN A 25 0.09 -4.50 -10.02
N LEU A 26 -0.41 -4.51 -11.27
CA LEU A 26 -0.42 -5.70 -12.14
C LEU A 26 0.89 -5.88 -12.92
N ALA A 27 1.71 -4.83 -13.03
CA ALA A 27 2.92 -4.83 -13.85
C ALA A 27 4.21 -4.63 -13.07
N ILE A 28 4.15 -3.95 -11.92
CA ILE A 28 5.34 -3.51 -11.18
C ILE A 28 5.36 -4.11 -9.78
N LEU A 29 6.43 -4.86 -9.48
CA LEU A 29 6.78 -5.23 -8.13
C LEU A 29 7.45 -4.03 -7.42
N HIS A 30 7.07 -3.79 -6.17
CA HIS A 30 7.63 -2.71 -5.36
C HIS A 30 8.14 -3.24 -4.02
N ARG A 31 9.27 -2.70 -3.57
CA ARG A 31 9.90 -3.05 -2.28
C ARG A 31 10.39 -1.79 -1.59
N ARG A 32 10.76 -1.93 -0.32
CA ARG A 32 11.57 -0.95 0.40
C ARG A 32 12.88 -1.59 0.84
N GLN A 33 13.92 -0.78 0.98
CA GLN A 33 15.13 -1.20 1.69
C GLN A 33 14.88 -1.19 3.22
N GLY A 34 15.76 -1.88 3.96
CA GLY A 34 15.80 -1.73 5.42
C GLY A 34 16.19 -0.31 5.79
N PHE A 35 15.56 0.25 6.82
CA PHE A 35 15.85 1.59 7.32
C PHE A 35 15.54 1.64 8.81
N GLU A 36 16.15 2.60 9.49
CA GLU A 36 15.88 2.91 10.90
C GLU A 36 15.15 4.25 10.98
N ASN A 37 14.16 4.33 11.86
CA ASN A 37 13.48 5.60 12.14
C ASN A 37 14.37 6.48 13.01
N GLY A 38 14.31 7.80 12.82
CA GLY A 38 14.90 8.74 13.77
C GLY A 38 14.15 8.79 15.09
N GLN A 39 14.70 9.53 16.05
CA GLN A 39 14.17 9.58 17.41
C GLN A 39 12.89 10.40 17.50
N SER A 40 12.81 11.48 16.73
CA SER A 40 11.65 12.38 16.73
C SER A 40 10.53 11.86 15.82
N PRO A 41 9.26 12.25 16.04
CA PRO A 41 8.17 11.87 15.14
C PRO A 41 8.35 12.32 13.68
N HIS A 42 9.01 13.46 13.44
CA HIS A 42 9.23 14.01 12.10
C HIS A 42 10.38 13.32 11.33
N GLU A 43 11.19 12.53 12.03
CA GLU A 43 12.24 11.68 11.43
C GLU A 43 11.74 10.25 11.16
N ARG A 44 10.45 9.98 11.43
CA ARG A 44 9.83 8.68 11.13
C ARG A 44 9.19 8.74 9.75
N ARG A 45 9.44 7.72 8.94
CA ARG A 45 8.82 7.62 7.62
C ARG A 45 7.32 7.34 7.76
N HIS A 46 6.50 8.28 7.31
CA HIS A 46 5.05 8.11 7.20
C HIS A 46 4.61 8.13 5.74
N LEU A 47 3.99 7.05 5.27
CA LEU A 47 3.44 6.96 3.92
C LEU A 47 1.98 6.58 3.98
N VAL A 48 1.16 7.34 3.25
CA VAL A 48 -0.25 7.01 3.03
C VAL A 48 -0.38 6.22 1.73
N ARG A 49 -1.06 5.07 1.77
CA ARG A 49 -1.27 4.22 0.60
C ARG A 49 -2.75 4.04 0.32
N MET A 50 -3.12 4.24 -0.94
CA MET A 50 -4.44 3.96 -1.47
C MET A 50 -4.37 2.87 -2.54
N ARG A 51 -5.42 2.05 -2.63
CA ARG A 51 -5.65 1.15 -3.75
C ARG A 51 -6.75 1.74 -4.63
N LEU A 52 -6.48 1.81 -5.91
CA LEU A 52 -7.43 2.25 -6.93
C LEU A 52 -7.78 1.03 -7.79
N ARG A 53 -9.06 0.94 -8.16
CA ARG A 53 -9.56 -0.01 -9.16
C ARG A 53 -10.31 0.82 -10.20
N ASP A 54 -10.06 0.49 -11.45
CA ASP A 54 -10.77 1.07 -12.59
C ASP A 54 -12.05 0.25 -12.81
N ASP A 55 -13.23 0.86 -12.70
CA ASP A 55 -14.49 0.11 -12.81
C ASP A 55 -14.86 -0.24 -14.26
N GLU A 56 -14.18 0.36 -15.25
CA GLU A 56 -14.38 0.08 -16.68
C GLU A 56 -13.42 -1.00 -17.19
N LEU A 57 -12.17 -0.99 -16.71
CA LEU A 57 -11.08 -1.83 -17.24
C LEU A 57 -10.61 -2.94 -16.29
N ALA A 58 -11.02 -2.94 -15.02
CA ALA A 58 -10.60 -3.98 -14.10
C ALA A 58 -11.22 -5.33 -14.44
N TRP A 59 -10.48 -6.39 -14.14
CA TRP A 59 -11.00 -7.75 -14.20
C TRP A 59 -12.17 -7.94 -13.23
N ASP A 60 -13.10 -8.81 -13.63
CA ASP A 60 -14.17 -9.27 -12.78
C ASP A 60 -13.60 -9.99 -11.56
N ILE A 61 -14.22 -9.71 -10.42
CA ILE A 61 -13.90 -10.42 -9.19
C ILE A 61 -14.57 -11.80 -9.30
N PRO A 62 -13.82 -12.91 -9.14
CA PRO A 62 -14.42 -14.24 -9.09
C PRO A 62 -15.48 -14.31 -7.98
N SER A 63 -16.63 -14.93 -8.25
CA SER A 63 -17.76 -15.03 -7.32
C SER A 63 -17.36 -15.57 -5.94
N ASP A 64 -16.39 -16.49 -5.91
CA ASP A 64 -15.88 -17.10 -4.68
C ASP A 64 -15.19 -16.07 -3.75
N LEU A 65 -14.76 -14.93 -4.29
CA LEU A 65 -14.09 -13.85 -3.57
C LEU A 65 -15.02 -12.67 -3.22
N ASP A 66 -16.27 -12.66 -3.67
CA ASP A 66 -17.20 -11.53 -3.48
C ASP A 66 -17.32 -11.11 -2.02
N LYS A 67 -17.47 -12.09 -1.11
CA LYS A 67 -17.61 -11.81 0.33
C LYS A 67 -16.40 -11.08 0.90
N GLU A 68 -15.19 -11.54 0.61
CA GLU A 68 -13.97 -10.92 1.12
C GLU A 68 -13.69 -9.59 0.42
N TRP A 69 -14.01 -9.49 -0.87
CA TRP A 69 -13.94 -8.26 -1.63
C TRP A 69 -14.84 -7.18 -1.06
N THR A 70 -16.13 -7.46 -0.86
CA THR A 70 -17.08 -6.54 -0.23
C THR A 70 -16.64 -6.19 1.19
N LYS A 71 -16.17 -7.16 1.99
CA LYS A 71 -15.69 -6.88 3.35
C LYS A 71 -14.54 -5.87 3.36
N ALA A 72 -13.63 -5.94 2.39
CA ALA A 72 -12.47 -5.05 2.28
C ALA A 72 -12.79 -3.70 1.59
N PHE A 73 -13.62 -3.70 0.56
CA PHE A 73 -13.80 -2.59 -0.37
C PHE A 73 -15.24 -2.12 -0.55
N ASN A 74 -16.17 -2.48 0.34
CA ASN A 74 -17.56 -2.02 0.27
C ASN A 74 -17.60 -0.49 0.06
N PRO A 75 -18.22 0.01 -1.04
CA PRO A 75 -18.25 1.43 -1.37
C PRO A 75 -18.98 2.28 -0.33
N GLU A 76 -19.89 1.69 0.46
CA GLU A 76 -20.65 2.37 1.52
C GLU A 76 -19.83 2.58 2.80
N ARG A 77 -18.66 1.95 2.92
CA ARG A 77 -17.78 2.18 4.08
C ARG A 77 -17.15 3.57 3.99
N ILE A 78 -17.01 4.19 5.15
CA ILE A 78 -16.27 5.45 5.28
C ILE A 78 -14.81 5.19 4.88
N LYS A 79 -14.34 5.94 3.88
CA LYS A 79 -12.95 5.91 3.41
C LYS A 79 -12.12 6.86 4.26
N ILE A 80 -11.38 6.32 5.23
CA ILE A 80 -10.55 7.12 6.14
C ILE A 80 -9.10 7.14 5.65
N TRP A 81 -8.53 8.34 5.58
CA TRP A 81 -7.13 8.57 5.25
C TRP A 81 -6.39 8.98 6.51
N HIS A 82 -5.44 8.17 6.94
CA HIS A 82 -4.62 8.44 8.12
C HIS A 82 -3.46 9.35 7.71
N LEU A 83 -3.76 10.64 7.57
CA LEU A 83 -2.76 11.68 7.29
C LEU A 83 -1.72 11.75 8.39
N GLU A 84 -2.15 11.53 9.63
CA GLU A 84 -1.28 11.36 10.78
C GLU A 84 -1.02 9.86 11.04
N PRO A 85 0.17 9.50 11.56
CA PRO A 85 0.43 8.14 12.04
C PRO A 85 -0.64 7.67 13.03
N MET A 86 -1.13 6.44 12.84
CA MET A 86 -2.06 5.85 13.81
C MET A 86 -1.33 5.55 15.13
N PRO A 87 -2.01 5.63 16.28
CA PRO A 87 -1.46 5.17 17.54
C PRO A 87 -1.04 3.71 17.48
N ASP A 88 -0.01 3.35 18.24
CA ASP A 88 0.46 1.97 18.33
C ASP A 88 -0.68 1.02 18.75
N GLY A 89 -0.82 -0.10 18.03
CA GLY A 89 -1.85 -1.12 18.30
C GLY A 89 -3.21 -0.88 17.65
N PHE A 90 -3.41 0.21 16.90
CA PHE A 90 -4.66 0.46 16.17
C PHE A 90 -4.61 -0.08 14.73
N PHE A 91 -5.41 -1.10 14.45
CA PHE A 91 -5.50 -1.74 13.13
C PHE A 91 -6.95 -1.78 12.63
N PRO A 92 -7.46 -0.71 11.99
CA PRO A 92 -8.89 -0.60 11.65
C PRO A 92 -9.35 -1.65 10.62
N LEU A 93 -8.42 -2.25 9.88
CA LEU A 93 -8.71 -3.25 8.84
C LEU A 93 -8.14 -4.63 9.13
N ARG A 94 -7.53 -4.86 10.31
CA ARG A 94 -6.88 -6.13 10.66
C ARG A 94 -7.06 -6.46 12.14
N SER A 95 -7.14 -7.75 12.46
CA SER A 95 -7.18 -8.21 13.84
C SER A 95 -5.79 -8.28 14.49
N GLN A 96 -4.69 -8.31 13.71
CA GLN A 96 -3.33 -8.43 14.23
C GLN A 96 -2.28 -7.62 13.43
N PRO A 97 -1.18 -7.19 14.09
CA PRO A 97 0.00 -6.60 13.44
C PRO A 97 0.74 -7.58 12.51
N ASN A 98 1.57 -7.04 11.61
CA ASN A 98 2.51 -7.81 10.77
C ASN A 98 3.76 -8.20 11.54
#